data_AF-A0A259U363-F1
#
_entry.id   AF-A0A259U363-F1
#
_cell.length_a   1.000
_cell.length_b   1.000
_cell.length_c   1.000
_cell.angle_alpha   90.00
_cell.angle_beta   90.00
_cell.angle_gamma   90.00
#
_symmetry.space_group_name_H-M   'P 1'
#
loop_
_entity.id
_entity.type
_entity.pdbx_description
1 polymer ?
#
loop_
_entity_poly.entity_id
_entity_poly.type
_entity_poly.pdbx_seq_one_letter_code
_entity_poly.pdbx_strand_id
1 'polypeptide(L)'
;MRTLLILTALLLTTSGVRGQNVSLAEQIVGDWASADSVAHTVYDEHGQQIVAEDGGPAFATLYLHFAITDSTITTTALNWNKGDLQGSESTVPYQLRGDSLATEDGVSVHIDVLNDSLVIGQTDPLGVRTGSVYARAAALDPPEALLGDWITVEMTDNAGVVFDLPFRFRADGTVLVGYGDPLAYRVLGPYLLVYETEFEDPASGSVTTLFRVSRLDLHDASAKIQTPGGGETLVLYRR
;
A
#
# COMPACT_ATOMS: atom_id res chain seq x y z
N MET A 1 35.77 49.07 -23.86
CA MET A 1 35.10 48.20 -22.87
C MET A 1 34.50 47.04 -23.66
N ARG A 2 35.20 45.94 -23.95
CA ARG A 2 35.54 44.81 -23.05
C ARG A 2 34.37 44.41 -22.15
N THR A 3 33.86 43.20 -22.40
CA THR A 3 33.28 42.16 -21.51
C THR A 3 31.96 41.66 -22.14
N LEU A 4 31.65 40.38 -22.39
CA LEU A 4 32.34 39.09 -22.51
C LEU A 4 31.26 38.14 -23.09
N LEU A 5 31.57 37.35 -24.13
CA LEU A 5 30.72 36.23 -24.55
C LEU A 5 30.67 35.19 -23.43
N ILE A 6 29.49 34.66 -23.10
CA ILE A 6 29.32 33.26 -22.70
C ILE A 6 28.15 32.71 -23.51
N LEU A 7 28.50 32.19 -24.69
CA LEU A 7 27.67 31.30 -25.48
C LEU A 7 27.80 29.92 -24.82
N THR A 8 26.90 29.57 -23.90
CA THR A 8 26.89 28.22 -23.32
C THR A 8 26.31 27.29 -24.39
N ALA A 9 27.20 26.62 -25.11
CA ALA A 9 26.87 25.49 -25.94
C ALA A 9 26.22 24.42 -25.05
N LEU A 10 24.91 24.24 -25.19
CA LEU A 10 24.22 23.09 -24.65
C LEU A 10 24.72 21.87 -25.42
N LEU A 11 25.75 21.19 -24.89
CA LEU A 11 26.07 19.84 -25.33
C LEU A 11 24.81 19.00 -25.05
N LEU A 12 24.10 18.62 -26.11
CA LEU A 12 23.36 17.38 -26.11
C LEU A 12 24.37 16.26 -25.89
N THR A 13 24.64 15.92 -24.63
CA THR A 13 25.07 14.58 -24.31
C THR A 13 23.86 13.70 -24.57
N THR A 14 23.73 13.23 -25.81
CA THR A 14 23.15 11.92 -26.07
C THR A 14 24.04 10.91 -25.35
N SER A 15 23.88 10.80 -24.04
CA SER A 15 24.29 9.63 -23.30
C SER A 15 23.43 8.50 -23.84
N GLY A 16 23.96 7.85 -24.89
CA GLY A 16 23.58 6.50 -25.22
C GLY A 16 23.83 5.66 -23.98
N VAL A 17 22.79 5.51 -23.17
CA VAL A 17 22.66 4.34 -22.30
C VAL A 17 22.48 3.20 -23.29
N ARG A 18 23.61 2.65 -23.73
CA ARG A 18 23.66 1.27 -24.22
C ARG A 18 22.88 0.48 -23.21
N GLY A 19 21.77 -0.12 -23.67
CA GLY A 19 20.95 -1.00 -22.86
C GLY A 19 21.85 -1.95 -22.09
N GLN A 20 21.91 -1.75 -20.77
CA GLN A 20 22.16 -2.88 -19.92
C GLN A 20 20.97 -3.78 -20.18
N ASN A 21 21.22 -4.96 -20.76
CA ASN A 21 20.24 -6.05 -20.75
C ASN A 21 20.10 -6.50 -19.29
N VAL A 22 19.45 -5.67 -18.48
CA VAL A 22 19.00 -6.01 -17.13
C VAL A 22 17.93 -7.06 -17.33
N SER A 23 18.06 -8.21 -16.68
CA SER A 23 17.07 -9.27 -16.79
C SER A 23 15.70 -8.77 -16.28
N LEU A 24 14.58 -9.30 -16.77
CA LEU A 24 13.26 -8.93 -16.25
C LEU A 24 13.19 -9.11 -14.73
N ALA A 25 13.84 -10.16 -14.21
CA ALA A 25 13.97 -10.43 -12.77
C ALA A 25 14.60 -9.26 -12.02
N GLU A 26 15.65 -8.66 -12.55
CA GLU A 26 16.28 -7.47 -11.95
C GLU A 26 15.44 -6.19 -12.16
N GLN A 27 14.70 -6.09 -13.27
CA GLN A 27 13.89 -4.91 -13.59
C GLN A 27 12.66 -4.79 -12.68
N ILE A 28 12.02 -5.90 -12.31
CA ILE A 28 10.79 -5.88 -11.50
C ILE A 28 11.06 -5.66 -10.01
N VAL A 29 12.28 -5.92 -9.52
CA VAL A 29 12.62 -5.80 -8.10
C VAL A 29 12.46 -4.37 -7.60
N GLY A 30 11.94 -4.23 -6.39
CA GLY A 30 11.70 -2.99 -5.65
C GLY A 30 10.21 -2.69 -5.47
N ASP A 31 9.93 -1.43 -5.16
CA ASP A 31 8.60 -0.96 -4.79
C ASP A 31 7.83 -0.33 -5.97
N TRP A 32 6.53 -0.63 -6.04
CA TRP A 32 5.62 -0.17 -7.09
C TRP A 32 4.26 0.19 -6.49
N ALA A 33 3.64 1.27 -6.95
CA ALA A 33 2.32 1.68 -6.47
C ALA A 33 1.38 2.09 -7.60
N SER A 34 0.10 1.76 -7.45
CA SER A 34 -0.97 2.36 -8.26
C SER A 34 -1.45 3.62 -7.57
N ALA A 35 -1.45 4.74 -8.31
CA ALA A 35 -2.11 5.97 -7.89
C ALA A 35 -3.62 5.96 -8.21
N ASP A 36 -4.06 5.03 -9.06
CA ASP A 36 -5.43 4.97 -9.55
C ASP A 36 -6.27 4.04 -8.68
N SER A 37 -7.46 4.53 -8.32
CA SER A 37 -8.50 3.69 -7.74
C SER A 37 -9.11 2.80 -8.83
N VAL A 38 -9.14 1.49 -8.58
CA VAL A 38 -9.70 0.50 -9.50
C VAL A 38 -11.02 0.00 -8.94
N ALA A 39 -12.12 0.31 -9.64
CA ALA A 39 -13.43 -0.23 -9.33
C ALA A 39 -13.55 -1.65 -9.90
N HIS A 40 -14.04 -2.58 -9.09
CA HIS A 40 -14.22 -3.97 -9.49
C HIS A 40 -15.71 -4.29 -9.57
N THR A 41 -16.11 -4.93 -10.66
CA THR A 41 -17.48 -5.44 -10.79
C THR A 41 -17.60 -6.78 -10.08
N VAL A 42 -18.41 -6.83 -9.03
CA VAL A 42 -18.68 -8.06 -8.28
C VAL A 42 -20.09 -8.54 -8.60
N TYR A 43 -20.26 -9.85 -8.72
CA TYR A 43 -21.55 -10.49 -8.96
C TYR A 43 -21.91 -11.42 -7.80
N ASP A 44 -23.20 -11.56 -7.49
CA ASP A 44 -23.70 -12.55 -6.54
C ASP A 44 -23.76 -13.96 -7.15
N GLU A 45 -24.18 -14.96 -6.36
CA GLU A 45 -24.35 -16.34 -6.84
C GLU A 45 -25.38 -16.52 -7.97
N HIS A 46 -26.21 -15.50 -8.22
CA HIS A 46 -27.21 -15.46 -9.28
C HIS A 46 -26.74 -14.67 -10.50
N GLY A 47 -25.49 -14.19 -10.50
CA GLY A 47 -24.91 -13.39 -11.58
C GLY A 47 -25.42 -11.96 -11.64
N GLN A 48 -26.08 -11.45 -10.59
CA GLN A 48 -26.48 -10.06 -10.49
C GLN A 48 -25.32 -9.22 -9.97
N GLN A 49 -25.10 -8.06 -10.59
CA GLN A 49 -24.06 -7.14 -10.14
C GLN A 49 -24.41 -6.61 -8.75
N ILE A 50 -23.46 -6.76 -7.83
CA ILE A 50 -23.53 -6.15 -6.51
C ILE A 50 -23.09 -4.70 -6.66
N VAL A 51 -23.97 -3.77 -6.31
CA VAL A 51 -23.72 -2.33 -6.28
C VAL A 51 -23.85 -1.81 -4.85
N ALA A 52 -23.19 -0.70 -4.56
CA ALA A 52 -23.35 0.01 -3.29
C ALA A 52 -24.70 0.72 -3.22
N GLU A 53 -25.10 1.17 -2.03
CA GLU A 53 -26.38 1.87 -1.81
C GLU A 53 -26.52 3.17 -2.62
N ASP A 54 -25.40 3.83 -2.93
CA ASP A 54 -25.33 5.03 -3.76
C ASP A 54 -25.28 4.75 -5.28
N GLY A 55 -25.35 3.48 -5.67
CA GLY A 55 -25.24 3.04 -7.06
C GLY A 55 -23.80 2.95 -7.59
N GLY A 56 -22.79 3.19 -6.74
CA GLY A 56 -21.38 3.01 -7.05
C GLY A 56 -20.94 1.54 -7.09
N PRO A 57 -19.67 1.27 -7.45
CA PRO A 57 -19.11 -0.09 -7.39
C PRO A 57 -19.20 -0.61 -5.96
N ALA A 58 -19.54 -1.89 -5.74
CA ALA A 58 -19.58 -2.46 -4.40
C ALA A 58 -18.19 -2.75 -3.80
N PHE A 59 -17.17 -2.87 -4.65
CA PHE A 59 -15.79 -3.12 -4.26
C PHE A 59 -14.85 -2.27 -5.12
N ALA A 60 -13.89 -1.61 -4.49
CA ALA A 60 -12.86 -0.84 -5.17
C ALA A 60 -11.52 -0.96 -4.42
N THR A 61 -10.42 -1.08 -5.15
CA THR A 61 -9.08 -0.94 -4.59
C THR A 61 -8.67 0.51 -4.73
N LEU A 62 -8.46 1.20 -3.62
CA LEU A 62 -8.11 2.62 -3.59
C LEU A 62 -6.61 2.86 -3.73
N TYR A 63 -5.82 1.99 -3.09
CA TYR A 63 -4.36 1.98 -3.16
C TYR A 63 -3.87 0.54 -3.25
N LEU A 64 -2.84 0.34 -4.07
CA LEU A 64 -2.16 -0.94 -4.19
C LEU A 64 -0.67 -0.69 -4.28
N HIS A 65 0.09 -1.37 -3.42
CA HIS A 65 1.54 -1.31 -3.36
C HIS A 65 2.12 -2.72 -3.46
N PHE A 66 3.16 -2.89 -4.25
CA PHE A 66 3.95 -4.12 -4.33
C PHE A 66 5.38 -3.85 -3.89
N ALA A 67 5.88 -4.64 -2.93
CA ALA A 67 7.30 -4.79 -2.69
C ALA A 67 7.76 -6.12 -3.29
N ILE A 68 8.47 -6.04 -4.42
CA ILE A 68 8.93 -7.21 -5.16
C ILE A 68 10.40 -7.47 -4.84
N THR A 69 10.70 -8.64 -4.30
CA THR A 69 12.08 -9.12 -4.08
C THR A 69 12.50 -10.06 -5.20
N ASP A 70 13.64 -10.73 -5.06
CA ASP A 70 14.10 -11.75 -6.00
C ASP A 70 13.21 -13.00 -6.05
N SER A 71 12.35 -13.21 -5.05
CA SER A 71 11.61 -14.46 -4.86
C SER A 71 10.20 -14.30 -4.31
N THR A 72 9.85 -13.14 -3.76
CA THR A 72 8.53 -12.86 -3.17
C THR A 72 7.94 -11.55 -3.65
N ILE A 73 6.61 -11.48 -3.60
CA ILE A 73 5.85 -10.24 -3.74
C ILE A 73 5.06 -10.03 -2.46
N THR A 74 5.29 -8.91 -1.80
CA THR A 74 4.39 -8.41 -0.76
C THR A 74 3.41 -7.43 -1.39
N THR A 75 2.12 -7.72 -1.29
CA THR A 75 1.04 -6.87 -1.76
C THR A 75 0.39 -6.20 -0.56
N THR A 76 0.42 -4.87 -0.50
CA THR A 76 -0.32 -4.09 0.50
C THR A 76 -1.42 -3.30 -0.21
N ALA A 77 -2.68 -3.52 0.18
CA ALA A 77 -3.85 -2.93 -0.48
C ALA A 77 -4.71 -2.16 0.53
N LEU A 78 -5.29 -1.05 0.07
CA LEU A 78 -6.44 -0.42 0.71
C LEU A 78 -7.66 -0.65 -0.17
N ASN A 79 -8.64 -1.36 0.38
CA ASN A 79 -9.88 -1.66 -0.31
C ASN A 79 -11.05 -0.93 0.35
N TRP A 80 -12.00 -0.54 -0.48
CA TRP A 80 -13.31 -0.10 -0.09
C TRP A 80 -14.32 -1.18 -0.46
N ASN A 81 -15.18 -1.55 0.49
CA ASN A 81 -16.21 -2.56 0.31
C ASN A 81 -17.50 -2.10 0.98
N LYS A 82 -18.53 -1.80 0.19
CA LYS A 82 -19.87 -1.42 0.69
C LYS A 82 -19.87 -0.36 1.81
N GLY A 83 -19.01 0.64 1.71
CA GLY A 83 -18.92 1.74 2.68
C GLY A 83 -17.78 1.60 3.69
N ASP A 84 -17.22 0.41 3.85
CA ASP A 84 -16.14 0.14 4.80
C ASP A 84 -14.77 0.10 4.13
N LEU A 85 -13.77 0.61 4.85
CA LEU A 85 -12.36 0.54 4.43
C LEU A 85 -11.66 -0.60 5.14
N GLN A 86 -10.94 -1.42 4.37
CA GLN A 86 -10.14 -2.52 4.90
C GLN A 86 -8.76 -2.54 4.24
N GLY A 87 -7.73 -2.66 5.06
CA GLY A 87 -6.36 -2.86 4.59
C GLY A 87 -6.04 -4.35 4.58
N SER A 88 -5.21 -4.77 3.64
CA SER A 88 -4.70 -6.14 3.60
C SER A 88 -3.23 -6.16 3.19
N GLU A 89 -2.46 -7.07 3.76
CA GLU A 89 -1.10 -7.37 3.33
C GLU A 89 -0.92 -8.88 3.20
N SER A 90 -0.36 -9.33 2.08
CA SER A 90 0.02 -10.72 1.89
C SER A 90 1.36 -10.81 1.21
N THR A 91 2.15 -11.82 1.56
CA THR A 91 3.42 -12.11 0.91
C THR A 91 3.36 -13.49 0.30
N VAL A 92 3.59 -13.56 -1.00
CA VAL A 92 3.56 -14.82 -1.75
C VAL A 92 4.87 -15.04 -2.50
N PRO A 93 5.38 -16.28 -2.58
CA PRO A 93 6.47 -16.61 -3.48
C PRO A 93 6.00 -16.50 -4.94
N TYR A 94 6.92 -16.19 -5.85
CA TYR A 94 6.63 -16.15 -7.28
C TYR A 94 7.72 -16.83 -8.11
N GLN A 95 7.36 -17.17 -9.35
CA GLN A 95 8.30 -17.61 -10.37
C GLN A 95 8.13 -16.77 -11.63
N LEU A 96 9.25 -16.30 -12.18
CA LEU A 96 9.28 -15.72 -13.53
C LEU A 96 9.44 -16.79 -14.59
N ARG A 97 8.61 -16.70 -15.63
CA ARG A 97 8.64 -17.55 -16.81
C ARG A 97 8.50 -16.67 -18.05
N GLY A 98 9.64 -16.31 -18.66
CA GLY A 98 9.64 -15.38 -19.78
C GLY A 98 9.20 -13.98 -19.35
N ASP A 99 8.09 -13.50 -19.90
CA ASP A 99 7.44 -12.21 -19.61
C ASP A 99 6.31 -12.33 -18.58
N SER A 100 6.23 -13.46 -17.87
CA SER A 100 5.10 -13.77 -17.00
C SER A 100 5.56 -14.08 -15.58
N LEU A 101 4.79 -13.60 -14.61
CA LEU A 101 4.93 -13.91 -13.20
C LEU A 101 3.82 -14.88 -12.80
N ALA A 102 4.19 -16.00 -12.20
CA ALA A 102 3.26 -17.00 -11.69
C ALA A 102 3.42 -17.17 -10.18
N THR A 103 2.31 -17.08 -9.46
CA THR A 103 2.20 -17.42 -8.03
C THR A 103 1.87 -18.91 -7.85
N GLU A 104 2.05 -19.45 -6.65
CA GLU A 104 1.85 -20.90 -6.38
C GLU A 104 0.42 -21.38 -6.61
N ASP A 105 -0.56 -20.48 -6.51
CA ASP A 105 -1.97 -20.72 -6.85
C ASP A 105 -2.22 -20.92 -8.36
N GLY A 106 -1.17 -20.82 -9.19
CA GLY A 106 -1.20 -21.06 -10.63
C GLY A 106 -1.72 -19.88 -11.45
N VAL A 107 -2.00 -18.73 -10.83
CA VAL A 107 -2.36 -17.52 -11.55
C VAL A 107 -1.09 -16.94 -12.16
N SER A 108 -1.04 -16.90 -13.50
CA SER A 108 0.04 -16.29 -14.25
C SER A 108 -0.41 -14.95 -14.81
N VAL A 109 0.34 -13.89 -14.52
CA VAL A 109 0.12 -12.54 -15.04
C VAL A 109 1.29 -12.14 -15.94
N HIS A 110 1.00 -11.42 -17.02
CA HIS A 110 2.04 -10.82 -17.84
C HIS A 110 2.61 -9.59 -17.13
N ILE A 111 3.93 -9.44 -17.24
CA ILE A 111 4.68 -8.34 -16.66
C ILE A 111 5.48 -7.65 -17.75
N ASP A 112 5.23 -6.36 -17.94
CA ASP A 112 6.06 -5.49 -18.76
C ASP A 112 6.64 -4.38 -17.89
N VAL A 113 7.96 -4.14 -18.00
CA VAL A 113 8.63 -3.01 -17.34
C VAL A 113 9.13 -2.04 -18.39
N LEU A 114 8.74 -0.77 -18.25
CA LEU A 114 9.18 0.33 -19.10
C LEU A 114 9.64 1.49 -18.19
N ASN A 115 10.95 1.56 -17.95
CA ASN A 115 11.55 2.51 -17.01
C ASN A 115 10.90 2.39 -15.61
N ASP A 116 10.34 3.48 -15.09
CA ASP A 116 9.67 3.56 -13.80
C ASP A 116 8.18 3.15 -13.87
N SER A 117 7.80 2.36 -14.87
CA SER A 117 6.44 1.82 -15.01
C SER A 117 6.46 0.31 -15.11
N LEU A 118 5.73 -0.33 -14.20
CA LEU A 118 5.41 -1.76 -14.20
C LEU A 118 3.97 -1.92 -14.68
N VAL A 119 3.75 -2.76 -15.68
CA VAL A 119 2.40 -3.15 -16.13
C VAL A 119 2.19 -4.60 -15.76
N ILE A 120 1.17 -4.85 -14.94
CA ILE A 120 0.72 -6.20 -14.60
C ILE A 120 -0.60 -6.43 -15.32
N GLY A 121 -0.62 -7.40 -16.24
CA GLY A 121 -1.78 -7.67 -17.07
C GLY A 121 -2.25 -9.10 -17.06
N GLN A 122 -3.56 -9.27 -17.21
CA GLN A 122 -4.19 -10.54 -17.53
C GLN A 122 -4.67 -10.51 -18.97
N THR A 123 -4.44 -11.62 -19.68
CA THR A 123 -5.02 -11.84 -21.00
C THR A 123 -6.36 -12.55 -20.78
N ASP A 124 -7.45 -11.92 -21.21
CA ASP A 124 -8.76 -12.54 -21.13
C ASP A 124 -8.87 -13.75 -22.10
N PRO A 125 -9.94 -14.56 -22.01
CA PRO A 125 -10.13 -15.71 -22.91
C PRO A 125 -10.25 -15.34 -24.41
N LEU A 126 -10.48 -14.07 -24.73
CA LEU A 126 -10.56 -13.54 -26.09
C LEU A 126 -9.21 -13.02 -26.60
N GLY A 127 -8.16 -13.10 -25.79
CA GLY A 127 -6.82 -12.62 -26.14
C GLY A 127 -6.60 -11.13 -25.89
N VAL A 128 -7.57 -10.43 -25.28
CA VAL A 128 -7.45 -9.01 -24.94
C VAL A 128 -6.65 -8.88 -23.65
N ARG A 129 -5.55 -8.15 -23.72
CA ARG A 129 -4.75 -7.80 -22.54
C ARG A 129 -5.39 -6.63 -21.82
N THR A 130 -5.76 -6.86 -20.57
CA THR A 130 -6.12 -5.80 -19.62
C THR A 130 -4.98 -5.72 -18.60
N GLY A 131 -4.48 -4.52 -18.36
CA GLY A 131 -3.33 -4.32 -17.47
C GLY A 131 -3.50 -3.10 -16.59
N SER A 132 -3.04 -3.24 -15.36
CA SER A 132 -2.91 -2.13 -14.42
C SER A 132 -1.48 -1.63 -14.46
N VAL A 133 -1.32 -0.31 -14.48
CA VAL A 133 -0.02 0.36 -14.51
C VAL A 133 0.34 0.79 -13.10
N TYR A 134 1.58 0.51 -12.69
CA TYR A 134 2.14 0.85 -11.41
C TYR A 134 3.40 1.69 -11.63
N ALA A 135 3.51 2.79 -10.91
CA ALA A 135 4.70 3.63 -10.93
C ALA A 135 5.70 3.13 -9.89
N ARG A 136 7.00 3.31 -10.15
CA ARG A 136 8.04 3.12 -9.14
C ARG A 136 7.72 3.93 -7.89
N ALA A 137 7.77 3.29 -6.73
CA ALA A 137 7.47 3.92 -5.44
C ALA A 137 8.69 3.88 -4.52
N ALA A 138 8.65 4.68 -3.46
CA ALA A 138 9.48 4.44 -2.29
C ALA A 138 8.87 3.28 -1.49
N ALA A 139 9.71 2.57 -0.73
CA ALA A 139 9.22 1.58 0.23
C ALA A 139 8.20 2.21 1.19
N LEU A 140 7.26 1.38 1.68
CA LEU A 140 6.28 1.77 2.70
C LEU A 140 6.91 1.90 4.09
N ASP A 141 8.00 2.68 4.17
CA ASP A 141 8.61 3.04 5.43
C ASP A 141 7.68 3.95 6.21
N PRO A 142 7.60 3.81 7.54
CA PRO A 142 6.78 4.70 8.33
C PRO A 142 7.24 6.16 8.19
N PRO A 143 6.31 7.13 8.10
CA PRO A 143 6.68 8.53 8.01
C PRO A 143 7.43 8.95 9.27
N GLU A 144 8.58 9.62 9.12
CA GLU A 144 9.41 10.10 10.24
C GLU A 144 8.60 10.93 11.25
N ALA A 145 7.64 11.71 10.74
CA ALA A 145 6.74 12.53 11.54
C ALA A 145 5.84 11.72 12.48
N LEU A 146 5.65 10.42 12.26
CA LEU A 146 4.90 9.51 13.14
C LEU A 146 5.81 8.76 14.13
N LEU A 147 7.10 8.59 13.83
CA LEU A 147 8.01 7.79 14.66
C LEU A 147 8.24 8.38 16.04
N GLY A 148 8.21 7.54 17.08
CA GLY A 148 8.48 7.93 18.47
C GLY A 148 7.29 7.73 19.41
N ASP A 149 7.37 8.37 20.57
CA ASP A 149 6.39 8.24 21.66
C ASP A 149 5.27 9.27 21.54
N TRP A 150 4.05 8.81 21.80
CA TRP A 150 2.83 9.60 21.79
C TRP A 150 1.93 9.23 22.96
N ILE A 151 1.07 10.17 23.35
CA ILE A 151 0.04 9.98 24.36
C ILE A 151 -1.29 10.56 23.89
N THR A 152 -2.39 10.05 24.42
CA THR A 152 -3.71 10.69 24.25
C THR A 152 -3.84 11.92 25.13
N VAL A 153 -4.93 12.68 24.98
CA VAL A 153 -5.42 13.50 26.10
C VAL A 153 -5.66 12.63 27.34
N GLU A 154 -5.68 13.24 28.52
CA GLU A 154 -6.12 12.59 29.75
C GLU A 154 -7.53 11.99 29.55
N MET A 155 -7.65 10.71 29.86
CA MET A 155 -8.86 9.91 29.84
C MET A 155 -9.23 9.53 31.27
N THR A 156 -10.49 9.15 31.50
CA THR A 156 -10.95 8.68 32.81
C THR A 156 -11.60 7.32 32.65
N ASP A 157 -11.21 6.34 33.46
CA ASP A 157 -11.86 5.02 33.45
C ASP A 157 -13.23 5.06 34.16
N ASN A 158 -13.95 3.94 34.14
CA ASN A 158 -15.25 3.82 34.81
C ASN A 158 -15.18 3.96 36.35
N ALA A 159 -13.98 3.97 36.93
CA ALA A 159 -13.72 4.16 38.36
C ALA A 159 -13.27 5.59 38.71
N GLY A 160 -13.17 6.49 37.73
CA GLY A 160 -12.73 7.87 37.95
C GLY A 160 -11.20 8.06 37.94
N VAL A 161 -10.43 7.03 37.58
CA VAL A 161 -8.97 7.10 37.50
C VAL A 161 -8.57 7.80 36.20
N VAL A 162 -7.77 8.86 36.32
CA VAL A 162 -7.24 9.61 35.17
C VAL A 162 -5.97 8.95 34.66
N PHE A 163 -5.88 8.72 33.35
CA PHE A 163 -4.72 8.12 32.68
C PHE A 163 -4.60 8.60 31.23
N ASP A 164 -3.43 8.42 30.62
CA ASP A 164 -3.25 8.52 29.17
C ASP A 164 -2.92 7.14 28.57
N LEU A 165 -3.24 6.95 27.28
CA LEU A 165 -2.83 5.75 26.56
C LEU A 165 -1.52 6.04 25.81
N PRO A 166 -0.42 5.32 26.12
CA PRO A 166 0.84 5.50 25.40
C PRO A 166 0.82 4.76 24.07
N PHE A 167 1.39 5.40 23.05
CA PHE A 167 1.67 4.81 21.74
C PHE A 167 3.15 4.97 21.42
N ARG A 168 3.77 3.95 20.82
CA ARG A 168 5.15 4.05 20.31
C ARG A 168 5.22 3.50 18.90
N PHE A 169 5.40 4.38 17.91
CA PHE A 169 5.60 4.00 16.52
C PHE A 169 7.09 3.83 16.24
N ARG A 170 7.45 2.70 15.62
CA ARG A 170 8.84 2.34 15.33
C ARG A 170 9.10 2.29 13.83
N ALA A 171 10.36 2.46 13.45
CA ALA A 171 10.81 2.44 12.06
C ALA A 171 10.70 1.05 11.42
N ASP A 172 10.59 -0.02 12.22
CA ASP A 172 10.38 -1.39 11.74
C ASP A 172 8.92 -1.68 11.33
N GLY A 173 8.05 -0.66 11.31
CA GLY A 173 6.64 -0.84 10.98
C GLY A 173 5.82 -1.48 12.10
N THR A 174 6.29 -1.43 13.36
CA THR A 174 5.51 -1.84 14.53
C THR A 174 5.09 -0.68 15.44
N VAL A 175 3.88 -0.77 15.99
CA VAL A 175 3.31 0.17 16.96
C VAL A 175 2.98 -0.56 18.26
N LEU A 176 3.42 -0.01 19.38
CA LEU A 176 2.92 -0.41 20.70
C LEU A 176 1.73 0.46 21.08
N VAL A 177 0.66 -0.16 21.58
CA VAL A 177 -0.50 0.52 22.15
C VAL A 177 -0.67 0.06 23.59
N GLY A 178 -0.49 0.95 24.56
CA GLY A 178 -0.53 0.60 25.98
C GLY A 178 0.58 -0.39 26.36
N TYR A 179 0.18 -1.48 27.02
CA TYR A 179 1.08 -2.56 27.49
C TYR A 179 0.94 -3.86 26.67
N GLY A 180 0.37 -3.77 25.46
CA GLY A 180 0.18 -4.93 24.58
C GLY A 180 1.44 -5.30 23.79
N ASP A 181 1.29 -6.35 22.97
CA ASP A 181 2.32 -6.74 22.00
C ASP A 181 2.44 -5.71 20.86
N PRO A 182 3.63 -5.56 20.25
CA PRO A 182 3.79 -4.73 19.07
C PRO A 182 2.90 -5.21 17.92
N LEU A 183 2.12 -4.29 17.37
CA LEU A 183 1.23 -4.52 16.24
C LEU A 183 1.88 -4.01 14.96
N ALA A 184 1.71 -4.72 13.85
CA ALA A 184 2.12 -4.19 12.55
C ALA A 184 1.28 -2.95 12.19
N TYR A 185 1.92 -1.94 11.58
CA TYR A 185 1.21 -0.81 10.99
C TYR A 185 1.83 -0.39 9.65
N ARG A 186 1.02 0.24 8.80
CA ARG A 186 1.44 0.85 7.52
C ARG A 186 0.81 2.22 7.37
N VAL A 187 1.43 3.09 6.58
CA VAL A 187 0.81 4.34 6.14
C VAL A 187 0.71 4.30 4.62
N LEU A 188 -0.51 4.42 4.11
CA LEU A 188 -0.82 4.43 2.68
C LEU A 188 -1.58 5.71 2.35
N GLY A 189 -0.90 6.68 1.74
CA GLY A 189 -1.46 8.01 1.54
C GLY A 189 -1.93 8.62 2.87
N PRO A 190 -3.21 9.04 3.00
CA PRO A 190 -3.76 9.60 4.23
C PRO A 190 -4.29 8.53 5.21
N TYR A 191 -3.98 7.25 5.02
CA TYR A 191 -4.54 6.16 5.82
C TYR A 191 -3.49 5.49 6.69
N LEU A 192 -3.81 5.33 7.97
CA LEU A 192 -3.09 4.49 8.92
C LEU A 192 -3.77 3.12 8.96
N LEU A 193 -3.01 2.08 8.64
CA LEU A 193 -3.41 0.69 8.74
C LEU A 193 -2.76 0.13 10.01
N VAL A 194 -3.56 -0.43 10.93
CA VAL A 194 -3.05 -1.11 12.13
C VAL A 194 -3.58 -2.54 12.13
N TYR A 195 -2.69 -3.49 12.46
CA TYR A 195 -3.02 -4.91 12.55
C TYR A 195 -4.33 -5.14 13.29
N GLU A 196 -5.19 -5.96 12.71
CA GLU A 196 -6.44 -6.40 13.32
C GLU A 196 -6.44 -7.91 13.52
N THR A 197 -6.22 -8.67 12.45
CA THR A 197 -6.25 -10.13 12.46
C THR A 197 -5.49 -10.69 11.26
N GLU A 198 -5.35 -12.01 11.22
CA GLU A 198 -4.86 -12.75 10.06
C GLU A 198 -5.97 -13.65 9.51
N PHE A 199 -5.91 -13.91 8.21
CA PHE A 199 -6.72 -14.90 7.51
C PHE A 199 -5.78 -15.82 6.73
N GLU A 200 -5.85 -17.12 6.99
CA GLU A 200 -5.15 -18.14 6.21
C GLU A 200 -6.11 -18.68 5.15
N ASP A 201 -5.72 -18.57 3.88
CA ASP A 201 -6.48 -19.18 2.79
C ASP A 201 -6.33 -20.71 2.84
N PRO A 202 -7.40 -21.47 3.07
CA PRO A 202 -7.32 -22.92 3.20
C PRO A 202 -6.90 -23.64 1.91
N ALA A 203 -7.00 -23.00 0.74
CA ALA A 203 -6.60 -23.60 -0.54
C ALA A 203 -5.10 -23.49 -0.80
N SER A 204 -4.50 -22.34 -0.45
CA SER A 204 -3.10 -22.04 -0.72
C SER A 204 -2.20 -22.11 0.53
N GLY A 205 -2.76 -22.08 1.74
CA GLY A 205 -2.03 -21.90 2.99
C GLY A 205 -1.45 -20.49 3.15
N SER A 206 -1.77 -19.56 2.26
CA SER A 206 -1.24 -18.19 2.30
C SER A 206 -1.90 -17.40 3.41
N VAL A 207 -1.09 -16.76 4.24
CA VAL A 207 -1.58 -15.88 5.31
C VAL A 207 -1.68 -14.45 4.78
N THR A 208 -2.85 -13.85 4.95
CA THR A 208 -3.13 -12.44 4.70
C THR A 208 -3.37 -11.74 6.03
N THR A 209 -2.55 -10.73 6.33
CA THR A 209 -2.81 -9.83 7.44
C THR A 209 -3.90 -8.84 7.05
N LEU A 210 -4.91 -8.69 7.90
CA LEU A 210 -5.97 -7.70 7.78
C LEU A 210 -5.70 -6.55 8.73
N PHE A 211 -5.91 -5.34 8.22
CA PHE A 211 -5.69 -4.11 8.95
C PHE A 211 -7.00 -3.36 9.12
N ARG A 212 -7.17 -2.85 10.33
CA ARG A 212 -8.11 -1.77 10.59
C ARG A 212 -7.57 -0.48 9.98
N VAL A 213 -8.43 0.22 9.25
CA VAL A 213 -8.06 1.45 8.55
C VAL A 213 -8.60 2.66 9.29
N SER A 214 -7.72 3.62 9.56
CA SER A 214 -8.09 4.93 10.11
C SER A 214 -7.58 6.03 9.19
N ARG A 215 -8.28 7.16 9.12
CA ARG A 215 -7.70 8.36 8.46
C ARG A 215 -6.69 8.99 9.40
N LEU A 216 -5.53 9.32 8.86
CA LEU A 216 -4.42 9.93 9.55
C LEU A 216 -4.22 11.36 9.05
N ASP A 217 -4.26 12.30 9.99
CA ASP A 217 -3.94 13.70 9.76
C ASP A 217 -2.77 14.09 10.68
N LEU A 218 -1.59 14.26 10.10
CA LEU A 218 -0.34 14.56 10.80
C LEU A 218 -0.09 16.06 10.83
N HIS A 219 0.11 16.59 12.04
CA HIS A 219 0.60 17.94 12.30
C HIS A 219 1.86 17.85 13.16
N ASP A 220 2.69 18.89 13.15
CA ASP A 220 4.01 18.90 13.80
C ASP A 220 4.02 18.41 15.27
N ALA A 221 2.95 18.71 16.04
CA ALA A 221 2.84 18.35 17.45
C ALA A 221 1.69 17.39 17.78
N SER A 222 0.88 17.00 16.79
CA SER A 222 -0.29 16.15 17.03
C SER A 222 -0.63 15.28 15.83
N ALA A 223 -1.07 14.05 16.08
CA ALA A 223 -1.66 13.19 15.07
C ALA A 223 -3.14 12.99 15.38
N LYS A 224 -4.02 13.18 14.39
CA LYS A 224 -5.44 12.86 14.51
C LYS A 224 -5.72 11.58 13.74
N ILE A 225 -6.29 10.61 14.44
CA ILE A 225 -6.65 9.30 13.91
C ILE A 225 -8.18 9.19 14.00
N GLN A 226 -8.85 9.21 12.85
CA GLN A 226 -10.30 9.00 12.80
C GLN A 226 -10.58 7.51 12.65
N THR A 227 -11.29 6.95 13.62
CA THR A 227 -11.61 5.52 13.62
C THR A 227 -12.56 5.15 12.48
N PRO A 228 -12.55 3.88 12.04
CA PRO A 228 -13.53 3.39 11.07
C PRO A 228 -14.96 3.70 11.54
N GLY A 229 -15.81 4.21 10.65
CA GLY A 229 -17.20 4.58 10.97
C GLY A 229 -17.41 6.04 11.42
N GLY A 230 -16.36 6.86 11.50
CA GLY A 230 -16.47 8.33 11.60
C GLY A 230 -16.98 8.89 12.93
N GLY A 231 -17.21 8.04 13.93
CA GLY A 231 -17.78 8.45 15.23
C GLY A 231 -16.76 9.00 16.22
N GLU A 232 -15.51 8.53 16.19
CA GLU A 232 -14.50 8.88 17.20
C GLU A 232 -13.20 9.35 16.55
N THR A 233 -12.65 10.46 17.08
CA THR A 233 -11.32 10.96 16.69
C THR A 233 -10.39 10.79 17.88
N LEU A 234 -9.39 9.93 17.72
CA LEU A 234 -8.29 9.80 18.65
C LEU A 234 -7.26 10.88 18.33
N VAL A 235 -6.92 11.72 19.31
CA VAL A 235 -5.88 12.74 19.17
C VAL A 235 -4.67 12.32 19.98
N LEU A 236 -3.55 12.18 19.29
CA LEU A 236 -2.25 11.87 19.88
C LEU A 236 -1.39 13.13 19.93
N TYR A 237 -0.66 13.30 21.03
CA TYR A 237 0.33 14.36 21.23
C TYR A 237 1.71 13.73 21.39
N ARG A 238 2.72 14.44 20.88
CA ARG A 238 4.12 14.08 21.12
C ARG A 238 4.41 14.09 22.63
N ARG A 239 5.04 13.03 23.11
CA ARG A 239 5.52 12.92 24.49
C ARG A 239 6.80 13.71 24.71
#